data_AF-A0A916R7A0-F1
#
_entry.id   AF-A0A916R7A0-F1
#
_cell.length_a   1.000
_cell.length_b   1.000
_cell.length_c   1.000
_cell.angle_alpha   90.00
_cell.angle_beta   90.00
_cell.angle_gamma   90.00
#
_symmetry.space_group_name_H-M   'P 1'
#
loop_
_entity.id
_entity.type
_entity.pdbx_description
1 polymer ?
#
loop_
_entity_poly.entity_id
_entity_poly.type
_entity_poly.pdbx_seq_one_letter_code
_entity_poly.pdbx_strand_id
1 'polypeptide(L)' 'MTDYETIARVKRETVARVLIAALRAHGFSPRDISEGGLPGVGTAFAGGGIPIDVPEREARDAKPLAEALLADMRD' A
#
# COMPACT_ATOMS: atom_id res chain seq x y z
N MET A 1 10.52 7.89 15.63
CA MET A 1 10.58 6.97 14.48
C MET A 1 9.15 6.79 14.01
N THR A 2 8.89 6.95 12.72
CA THR A 2 7.54 6.70 12.19
C THR A 2 7.54 5.23 11.80
N ASP A 3 7.00 4.37 12.67
CA ASP A 3 6.84 2.96 12.38
C ASP A 3 5.73 2.79 11.32
N TYR A 4 6.01 1.95 10.33
CA TYR A 4 5.11 1.64 9.22
C TYR A 4 4.75 0.17 9.26
N GLU A 5 3.47 -0.15 9.06
CA GLU A 5 2.96 -1.51 9.01
C GLU A 5 2.36 -1.79 7.63
N THR A 6 2.69 -2.96 7.07
CA THR A 6 2.13 -3.44 5.81
C THR A 6 0.70 -3.92 6.03
N ILE A 7 -0.29 -3.21 5.49
CA ILE A 7 -1.71 -3.57 5.64
C ILE A 7 -2.22 -4.46 4.51
N ALA A 8 -1.61 -4.38 3.33
CA ALA A 8 -2.03 -5.15 2.16
C ALA A 8 -0.84 -5.44 1.23
N ARG A 9 -0.97 -6.50 0.41
CA ARG A 9 -0.04 -6.79 -0.69
C ARG A 9 -0.80 -7.01 -1.98
N VAL A 10 -0.46 -6.25 -3.01
CA VAL A 10 -1.15 -6.28 -4.30
C VAL A 10 -0.21 -6.69 -5.42
N LYS A 11 -0.66 -7.56 -6.32
CA LYS A 11 0.20 -8.04 -7.42
C LYS A 11 0.38 -7.02 -8.54
N ARG A 12 -0.56 -6.09 -8.69
CA ARG A 12 -0.61 -5.11 -9.78
C ARG A 12 -0.27 -3.72 -9.28
N GLU A 13 0.65 -3.05 -9.95
CA GLU A 13 1.03 -1.67 -9.64
C GLU A 13 -0.15 -0.69 -9.78
N THR A 14 -0.98 -0.87 -10.80
CA THR A 14 -2.17 -0.04 -11.01
C THR A 14 -3.09 -0.08 -9.78
N VAL A 15 -3.31 -1.27 -9.22
CA VAL A 15 -4.15 -1.44 -8.02
C VAL A 15 -3.49 -0.79 -6.81
N ALA A 16 -2.16 -0.91 -6.66
CA ALA A 16 -1.40 -0.22 -5.60
C ALA A 16 -1.58 1.30 -5.66
N ARG A 17 -1.41 1.89 -6.86
CA ARG A 17 -1.57 3.34 -7.09
C ARG A 17 -2.97 3.80 -6.70
N VAL A 18 -4.01 3.08 -7.14
CA VAL A 18 -5.40 3.43 -6.82
C VAL A 18 -5.67 3.28 -5.33
N LEU A 19 -5.16 2.22 -4.68
CA LEU A 19 -5.33 2.02 -3.24
C LEU A 19 -4.66 3.13 -2.42
N ILE A 20 -3.44 3.52 -2.79
CA ILE A 20 -2.71 4.63 -2.16
C ILE A 20 -3.46 5.95 -2.34
N ALA A 21 -3.98 6.21 -3.55
CA ALA A 21 -4.76 7.41 -3.83
C ALA A 21 -6.07 7.44 -3.03
N ALA A 22 -6.78 6.31 -2.93
CA ALA A 22 -7.99 6.18 -2.14
C ALA A 22 -7.71 6.39 -0.65
N LEU A 23 -6.70 5.72 -0.10
CA LEU A 23 -6.27 5.89 1.29
C LEU A 23 -5.92 7.36 1.60
N ARG A 24 -5.21 8.04 0.70
CA ARG A 24 -4.94 9.49 0.82
C ARG A 24 -6.21 10.33 0.81
N ALA A 25 -7.16 10.02 -0.06
CA ALA A 25 -8.45 10.73 -0.10
C ALA A 25 -9.26 10.55 1.21
N HIS A 26 -9.08 9.42 1.89
CA HIS A 26 -9.67 9.14 3.19
C HIS A 26 -8.88 9.74 4.37
N GLY A 27 -7.75 10.42 4.12
CA GLY A 27 -6.95 11.09 5.15
C GLY A 27 -5.81 10.25 5.74
N PHE A 28 -5.56 9.06 5.19
CA PHE A 28 -4.42 8.23 5.59
C PHE A 28 -3.13 8.67 4.89
N SER A 29 -1.97 8.32 5.49
CA SER A 29 -0.65 8.63 4.93
C SER A 29 0.10 7.38 4.45
N PRO A 30 -0.42 6.62 3.45
CA PRO A 30 0.28 5.45 2.91
C PRO A 30 1.61 5.84 2.27
N ARG A 31 2.58 4.94 2.39
CA ARG A 31 3.88 5.04 1.75
C ARG A 31 3.72 4.84 0.25
N ASP A 32 4.39 5.71 -0.51
CA ASP A 32 4.34 5.65 -1.96
C ASP A 32 5.14 4.46 -2.49
N ILE A 33 4.62 3.82 -3.55
CA ILE A 33 5.32 2.75 -4.27
C ILE A 33 6.65 3.21 -4.86
N SER A 34 6.74 4.50 -5.23
CA SER A 34 7.96 5.10 -5.75
C SER A 34 9.06 5.26 -4.69
N GLU A 35 8.71 5.32 -3.40
CA GLU A 35 9.70 5.42 -2.31
C GLU A 35 10.45 4.09 -2.08
N GLY A 36 9.92 2.97 -2.59
CA GLY A 36 10.56 1.65 -2.58
C GLY A 36 11.22 1.25 -3.91
N GLY A 37 11.04 2.05 -4.98
CA GLY A 37 11.50 1.73 -6.33
C GLY A 37 12.56 2.70 -6.82
N LEU A 38 13.77 2.62 -6.28
CA LEU A 38 14.92 3.30 -6.88
C LEU A 38 15.21 2.70 -8.27
N PRO A 39 15.23 3.49 -9.35
CA PRO A 39 15.67 2.99 -10.64
C PRO A 39 17.15 2.59 -10.53
N GLY A 40 17.42 1.29 -10.62
CA GLY A 40 18.78 0.73 -10.61
C GLY A 40 19.19 -0.08 -9.38
N VAL A 41 18.39 -0.12 -8.30
CA VAL A 41 18.65 -1.02 -7.16
C VAL A 41 17.48 -1.98 -7.02
N GLY A 42 17.70 -3.20 -7.54
CA GLY A 42 16.79 -4.32 -7.37
C GLY A 42 16.72 -4.75 -5.92
N THR A 43 15.93 -4.06 -5.11
CA THR A 43 15.38 -4.66 -3.90
C THR A 43 14.09 -5.34 -4.31
N ALA A 44 14.24 -6.61 -4.69
CA ALA A 44 13.24 -7.63 -4.43
C ALA A 44 11.78 -7.16 -4.59
N PHE A 45 11.31 -7.14 -5.84
CA PHE A 45 9.98 -7.71 -6.13
C PHE A 45 10.04 -9.20 -5.73
N ALA A 46 10.19 -9.50 -4.44
CA ALA A 46 9.95 -10.81 -3.89
C ALA A 46 8.55 -11.16 -4.36
N GLY A 47 8.38 -12.29 -5.07
CA GLY A 47 7.22 -12.63 -5.91
C GLY A 47 5.84 -12.71 -5.21
N GLY A 48 5.63 -12.03 -4.08
CA GLY A 48 4.37 -11.88 -3.35
C GLY A 48 3.57 -10.60 -3.63
N GLY A 49 4.10 -9.64 -4.39
CA GLY A 49 3.40 -8.39 -4.74
C GLY A 49 3.89 -7.16 -3.99
N ILE A 50 3.34 -6.01 -4.36
CA ILE A 50 3.65 -4.67 -3.87
C ILE A 50 3.04 -4.50 -2.47
N PRO A 51 3.85 -4.28 -1.42
CA PRO A 51 3.35 -3.97 -0.10
C PRO A 51 2.79 -2.55 -0.04
N ILE A 52 1.65 -2.39 0.63
CA ILE A 52 1.06 -1.10 0.96
C ILE A 52 1.30 -0.87 2.44
N ASP A 53 2.25 0.02 2.72
CA ASP A 53 2.65 0.37 4.07
C ASP A 53 1.94 1.66 4.50
N VAL A 54 1.48 1.70 5.74
CA VAL A 54 0.87 2.88 6.37
C VAL A 54 1.46 3.07 7.76
N PRO A 55 1.44 4.28 8.34
CA PRO A 55 1.89 4.50 9.70
C PRO A 55 1.18 3.56 10.67
N GLU A 56 1.90 2.94 11.61
CA GLU A 56 1.34 1.95 12.54
C GLU A 56 0.10 2.47 13.29
N ARG A 57 0.12 3.76 13.65
CA ARG A 57 -1.01 4.48 14.27
C ARG A 57 -2.30 4.45 13.44
N GLU A 58 -2.18 4.36 12.13
CA GLU A 58 -3.25 4.39 11.14
C GLU A 58 -3.55 2.98 10.59
N ALA A 59 -2.64 2.03 10.77
CA ALA A 59 -2.72 0.68 10.20
C ALA A 59 -3.98 -0.07 10.63
N ARG A 60 -4.39 0.08 11.89
CA ARG A 60 -5.61 -0.56 12.41
C ARG A 60 -6.89 -0.14 11.69
N ASP A 61 -7.00 1.13 11.33
CA ASP A 61 -8.17 1.70 10.63
C ASP A 61 -8.04 1.58 9.11
N ALA A 62 -6.83 1.76 8.58
CA ALA A 62 -6.54 1.66 7.15
C ALA A 62 -6.66 0.23 6.62
N LYS A 63 -6.35 -0.79 7.45
CA LYS A 63 -6.40 -2.20 7.05
C LYS A 63 -7.77 -2.67 6.56
N PRO A 64 -8.87 -2.55 7.35
CA PRO A 64 -10.19 -2.96 6.87
C PRO A 64 -10.67 -2.14 5.66
N LEU A 65 -10.31 -0.84 5.60
CA LEU A 65 -10.63 0.00 4.45
C LEU A 65 -9.89 -0.46 3.18
N ALA A 66 -8.60 -0.78 3.31
CA ALA A 66 -7.80 -1.29 2.20
C ALA A 66 -8.31 -2.65 1.70
N GLU A 67 -8.71 -3.54 2.60
CA GLU A 67 -9.33 -4.82 2.22
C GLU A 67 -10.66 -4.62 1.49
N ALA A 68 -11.51 -3.70 1.95
CA ALA A 68 -12.79 -3.39 1.30
C ALA A 68 -12.58 -2.78 -0.10
N LEU A 69 -11.67 -1.82 -0.23
CA LEU A 69 -11.30 -1.22 -1.51
C LEU A 69 -10.70 -2.25 -2.47
N LEU A 70 -9.88 -3.17 -1.98
CA LEU A 70 -9.31 -4.24 -2.80
C LEU A 70 -10.36 -5.26 -3.24
N ALA A 71 -11.36 -5.53 -2.41
CA ALA A 71 -12.47 -6.40 -2.77
C ALA A 71 -13.33 -5.75 -3.87
N ASP A 72 -13.66 -4.46 -3.73
CA ASP A 72 -14.42 -3.68 -4.71
C ASP A 72 -13.72 -3.64 -6.09
N MET A 73 -12.40 -3.45 -6.13
CA MET A 73 -11.62 -3.45 -7.37
C MET A 73 -11.44 -4.82 -8.04
N ARG A 74 -11.85 -5.91 -7.37
CA ARG A 74 -11.73 -7.28 -7.91
C ARG A 74 -13.01 -7.78 -8.57
N ASP A 75 -14.14 -7.11 -8.34
CA ASP A 75 -15.44 -7.36 -8.98
C ASP A 75 -15.53 -6.62 -10.34
#